data_AF-A0A359GU88-F1
#
_entry.id   AF-A0A359GU88-F1
#
_cell.length_a   1.000
_cell.length_b   1.000
_cell.length_c   1.000
_cell.angle_alpha   90.00
_cell.angle_beta   90.00
_cell.angle_gamma   90.00
#
_symmetry.space_group_name_H-M   'P 1'
#
loop_
_entity.id
_entity.type
_entity.pdbx_description
1 polymer ?
#
loop_
_entity_poly.entity_id
_entity_poly.type
_entity_poly.pdbx_seq_one_letter_code
_entity_poly.pdbx_strand_id
1 'polypeptide(L)'
;MNQDITVNEDGVEQIALKNYTQQAYLNYSMYVINDRALPNLGDGLKPVQRRIVYAMSELGLKAAAKFKKSARTIGDVIGKFHPHGDAACYEAMVLMAQPFTYRYPLVDGQGNWGSQDDPKSFAAMRYTESRLRGYADVLLGELGQGTVDWKPNFDGTLEEPEILPARLPNVLLNGGSGIAVGMATDIPPHNLNEVAKACIHLLEKPKATVADICKFIKGPDFPTEAELITPKTEILEIYKTGRGSLKVRATYATENGEVVITALPYQV
;
A
#
# COMPACT_ATOMS: atom_id res chain seq x y z
N MET A 1 19.60 27.68 -5.80
CA MET A 1 18.83 28.94 -5.66
C MET A 1 19.55 29.77 -4.61
N ASN A 2 20.04 30.94 -4.99
CA ASN A 2 20.70 31.86 -4.08
C ASN A 2 19.71 32.28 -3.01
N GLN A 3 20.00 31.96 -1.75
CA GLN A 3 19.24 32.46 -0.62
C GLN A 3 19.68 33.90 -0.40
N ASP A 4 18.76 34.87 -0.53
CA ASP A 4 18.96 36.24 -0.08
C ASP A 4 18.95 36.25 1.46
N ILE A 5 20.02 35.73 2.05
CA ILE A 5 20.31 35.84 3.48
C ILE A 5 20.87 37.24 3.68
N THR A 6 20.17 38.07 4.44
CA THR A 6 20.63 39.41 4.82
C THR A 6 21.12 39.37 6.26
N VAL A 7 22.27 39.97 6.55
CA VAL A 7 22.78 40.06 7.92
C VAL A 7 22.36 41.40 8.51
N ASN A 8 21.72 41.40 9.69
CA ASN A 8 21.35 42.64 10.36
C ASN A 8 22.56 43.31 11.06
N GLU A 9 22.35 44.49 11.64
CA GLU A 9 23.42 45.25 12.32
C GLU A 9 24.06 44.51 13.51
N ASP A 10 23.33 43.56 14.12
CA ASP A 10 23.79 42.71 15.23
C ASP A 10 24.52 41.44 14.75
N GLY A 11 24.72 41.26 13.43
CA GLY A 11 25.38 40.08 12.86
C GLY A 11 24.50 38.85 12.73
N VAL A 12 23.18 38.98 12.89
CA VAL A 12 22.19 37.89 12.79
C VAL A 12 21.72 37.72 11.35
N GLU A 13 21.82 36.50 10.84
CA GLU A 13 21.26 36.12 9.54
C GLU A 13 19.73 36.20 9.55
N GLN A 14 19.17 36.85 8.53
CA GLN A 14 17.74 37.02 8.32
C GLN A 14 17.33 36.45 6.97
N ILE A 15 16.15 35.84 6.95
CA ILE A 15 15.48 35.37 5.75
C ILE A 15 14.07 35.92 5.70
N ALA A 16 13.61 36.33 4.52
CA ALA A 16 12.23 36.75 4.34
C ALA A 16 11.25 35.60 4.67
N LEU A 17 10.25 35.87 5.52
CA LEU A 17 9.28 34.86 5.95
C LEU A 17 8.58 34.17 4.77
N LYS A 18 8.29 34.92 3.69
CA LYS A 18 7.74 34.36 2.44
C LYS A 18 8.64 33.27 1.85
N ASN A 19 9.94 33.52 1.77
CA ASN A 19 10.90 32.59 1.17
C ASN A 19 11.07 31.36 2.06
N TYR A 20 11.20 31.57 3.37
CA TYR A 20 11.30 30.48 4.34
C TYR A 20 10.07 29.58 4.31
N THR A 21 8.87 30.15 4.42
CA THR A 21 7.62 29.36 4.46
C THR A 21 7.37 28.64 3.15
N GLN A 22 7.64 29.26 1.99
CA GLN A 22 7.53 28.60 0.69
C GLN A 22 8.46 27.37 0.60
N GLN A 23 9.73 27.52 0.98
CA GLN A 23 10.70 26.42 0.91
C GLN A 23 10.39 25.31 1.92
N ALA A 24 10.10 25.68 3.17
CA ALA A 24 9.78 24.72 4.23
C ALA A 24 8.52 23.92 3.88
N TYR A 25 7.47 24.60 3.39
CA TYR A 25 6.22 23.96 3.00
C TYR A 25 6.41 23.08 1.76
N LEU A 26 7.20 23.50 0.77
CA LEU A 26 7.50 22.70 -0.41
C LEU A 26 8.26 21.41 -0.06
N ASN A 27 9.29 21.52 0.80
CA ASN A 27 10.07 20.36 1.25
C ASN A 27 9.18 19.34 1.99
N TYR A 28 8.35 19.82 2.92
CA TYR A 28 7.39 18.98 3.63
C TYR A 28 6.37 18.33 2.67
N SER A 29 5.83 19.11 1.73
CA SER A 29 4.85 18.62 0.76
C SER A 29 5.44 17.51 -0.11
N MET A 30 6.62 17.71 -0.67
CA MET A 30 7.31 16.71 -1.48
C MET A 30 7.65 15.45 -0.68
N TYR A 31 8.08 15.62 0.57
CA TYR A 31 8.34 14.50 1.47
C TYR A 31 7.07 13.68 1.74
N VAL A 32 5.94 14.31 2.05
CA VAL A 32 4.67 13.58 2.28
C VAL A 32 4.18 12.88 1.00
N ILE A 33 4.32 13.51 -0.16
CA ILE A 33 3.93 12.93 -1.45
C ILE A 33 4.76 11.68 -1.76
N ASN A 34 6.09 11.80 -1.74
CA ASN A 34 7.00 10.76 -2.19
C ASN A 34 7.27 9.69 -1.13
N ASP A 35 7.34 10.06 0.15
CA ASP A 35 7.79 9.17 1.22
C ASP A 35 6.64 8.56 2.04
N ARG A 36 5.38 9.00 1.83
CA ARG A 36 4.25 8.55 2.67
C ARG A 36 2.99 8.19 1.90
N ALA A 37 2.46 9.10 1.09
CA ALA A 37 1.07 9.02 0.66
C ALA A 37 0.87 8.17 -0.60
N LEU A 38 1.76 8.26 -1.58
CA LEU A 38 1.61 7.59 -2.86
C LEU A 38 2.41 6.26 -2.88
N PRO A 39 1.80 5.14 -3.30
CA PRO A 39 2.54 3.92 -3.56
C PRO A 39 3.40 4.07 -4.82
N ASN A 40 4.53 3.36 -4.88
CA ASN A 40 5.31 3.29 -6.11
C ASN A 40 4.60 2.39 -7.14
N LEU A 41 4.62 2.76 -8.42
CA LEU A 41 3.96 1.99 -9.49
C LEU A 41 4.57 0.59 -9.66
N GLY A 42 5.88 0.45 -9.46
CA GLY A 42 6.62 -0.79 -9.70
C GLY A 42 6.23 -1.91 -8.75
N ASP A 43 6.11 -1.62 -7.45
CA ASP A 43 5.78 -2.63 -6.42
C ASP A 43 4.42 -2.43 -5.75
N GLY A 44 3.75 -1.31 -5.99
CA GLY A 44 2.49 -0.95 -5.34
C GLY A 44 2.60 -0.64 -3.85
N LEU A 45 3.80 -0.41 -3.32
CA LEU A 45 4.02 -0.18 -1.90
C LEU A 45 4.42 1.26 -1.60
N LYS A 46 3.94 1.76 -0.46
CA LYS A 46 4.49 2.94 0.22
C LYS A 46 5.81 2.58 0.91
N PRO A 47 6.69 3.54 1.21
CA PRO A 47 7.98 3.25 1.85
C PRO A 47 7.87 2.47 3.16
N VAL A 48 6.93 2.81 4.05
CA VAL A 48 6.71 2.04 5.29
C VAL A 48 6.34 0.58 5.03
N GLN A 49 5.49 0.32 4.03
CA GLN A 49 5.07 -1.03 3.67
C GLN A 49 6.23 -1.83 3.08
N ARG A 50 7.00 -1.21 2.17
CA ARG A 50 8.21 -1.80 1.58
C ARG A 50 9.22 -2.20 2.65
N ARG A 51 9.51 -1.29 3.58
CA ARG A 51 10.45 -1.50 4.68
C ARG A 51 10.00 -2.61 5.63
N ILE A 52 8.71 -2.72 5.93
CA ILE A 52 8.16 -3.84 6.71
C ILE A 52 8.39 -5.17 5.98
N VAL A 53 7.99 -5.28 4.72
CA VAL A 53 8.12 -6.51 3.93
C VAL A 53 9.60 -6.92 3.78
N TYR A 54 10.47 -5.95 3.51
CA TYR A 54 11.92 -6.18 3.40
C TYR A 54 12.53 -6.62 4.75
N ALA A 55 12.27 -5.91 5.85
CA ALA A 55 12.79 -6.27 7.16
C ALA A 55 12.31 -7.66 7.63
N MET A 56 11.07 -8.04 7.30
CA MET A 56 10.58 -9.40 7.56
C MET A 56 11.37 -10.45 6.77
N SER A 57 11.72 -10.16 5.51
CA SER A 57 12.58 -11.02 4.69
C SER A 57 13.96 -11.21 5.33
N GLU A 58 14.60 -10.12 5.76
CA GLU A 58 15.90 -10.12 6.44
C GLU A 58 15.88 -10.89 7.77
N LEU A 59 14.76 -10.86 8.49
CA LEU A 59 14.55 -11.64 9.71
C LEU A 59 14.27 -13.14 9.47
N GLY A 60 14.26 -13.56 8.20
CA GLY A 60 13.96 -14.93 7.78
C GLY A 60 12.50 -15.33 7.99
N LEU A 61 11.57 -14.38 8.04
CA LEU A 61 10.14 -14.62 8.30
C LEU A 61 9.37 -15.04 7.04
N LYS A 62 9.92 -16.00 6.28
CA LYS A 62 9.26 -16.58 5.11
C LYS A 62 7.96 -17.28 5.50
N ALA A 63 7.09 -17.58 4.54
CA ALA A 63 5.81 -18.25 4.78
C ALA A 63 5.94 -19.62 5.49
N ALA A 64 7.03 -20.34 5.26
CA ALA A 64 7.30 -21.62 5.93
C ALA A 64 7.90 -21.46 7.35
N ALA A 65 8.29 -20.25 7.75
CA ALA A 65 8.89 -20.01 9.05
C ALA A 65 7.85 -20.02 10.18
N LYS A 66 8.34 -20.17 11.42
CA LYS A 66 7.54 -19.93 12.63
C LYS A 66 7.22 -18.44 12.75
N PHE A 67 6.05 -18.14 13.31
CA PHE A 67 5.68 -16.79 13.67
C PHE A 67 6.69 -16.21 14.70
N LYS A 68 6.95 -14.90 14.62
CA LYS A 68 7.68 -14.15 15.65
C LYS A 68 6.83 -12.97 16.11
N LYS A 69 7.04 -12.52 17.35
CA LYS A 69 6.37 -11.34 17.90
C LYS A 69 6.51 -10.14 16.97
N SER A 70 5.39 -9.49 16.66
CA SER A 70 5.36 -8.32 15.77
C SER A 70 6.24 -7.18 16.28
N ALA A 71 6.35 -7.02 17.61
CA ALA A 71 7.26 -6.07 18.25
C ALA A 71 8.72 -6.21 17.79
N ARG A 72 9.20 -7.43 17.50
CA ARG A 72 10.55 -7.65 16.98
C ARG A 72 10.70 -7.10 15.57
N THR A 73 9.73 -7.39 14.70
CA THR A 73 9.73 -6.88 13.33
C THR A 73 9.67 -5.36 13.31
N ILE A 74 8.76 -4.76 14.09
CA ILE A 74 8.60 -3.29 14.15
C ILE A 74 9.87 -2.63 14.70
N GLY A 75 10.49 -3.21 15.74
CA GLY A 75 11.77 -2.73 16.27
C GLY A 75 12.88 -2.70 15.23
N ASP A 76 13.03 -3.76 14.43
CA ASP A 76 14.00 -3.81 13.33
C ASP A 76 13.66 -2.79 12.23
N VAL A 77 12.38 -2.64 11.87
CA VAL A 77 11.96 -1.68 10.84
C VAL A 77 12.30 -0.24 11.26
N ILE A 78 11.93 0.17 12.47
CA ILE A 78 12.17 1.54 12.93
C ILE A 78 13.65 1.81 13.23
N GLY A 79 14.36 0.80 13.72
CA GLY A 79 15.79 0.91 14.05
C GLY A 79 16.69 0.93 12.81
N LYS A 80 16.29 0.26 11.71
CA LYS A 80 17.13 0.12 10.52
C LYS A 80 16.69 0.99 9.35
N PHE A 81 15.38 1.17 9.12
CA PHE A 81 14.90 1.69 7.84
C PHE A 81 13.88 2.83 7.96
N HIS A 82 13.03 2.85 8.98
CA HIS A 82 11.89 3.76 9.06
C HIS A 82 11.92 4.62 10.34
N PRO A 83 12.60 5.78 10.35
CA PRO A 83 12.82 6.61 11.55
C PRO A 83 11.56 7.41 11.95
N HIS A 84 10.44 6.71 12.17
CA HIS A 84 9.15 7.24 12.57
C HIS A 84 8.52 6.38 13.67
N GLY A 85 7.34 6.80 14.16
CA GLY A 85 6.66 6.15 15.27
C GLY A 85 6.34 4.68 15.02
N ASP A 86 6.55 3.87 16.05
CA ASP A 86 6.25 2.43 16.09
C ASP A 86 4.75 2.15 15.85
N ALA A 87 3.86 2.97 16.41
CA ALA A 87 2.42 2.83 16.24
C ALA A 87 1.99 2.89 14.77
N ALA A 88 2.42 3.91 14.02
CA ALA A 88 2.10 4.06 12.60
C ALA A 88 2.69 2.92 11.75
N CYS A 89 3.90 2.46 12.09
CA CYS A 89 4.52 1.32 11.42
C CYS A 89 3.74 0.02 11.69
N TYR A 90 3.31 -0.21 12.93
CA TYR A 90 2.53 -1.39 13.30
C TYR A 90 1.13 -1.37 12.68
N GLU A 91 0.45 -0.22 12.65
CA GLU A 91 -0.83 -0.06 11.95
C GLU A 91 -0.72 -0.43 10.47
N ALA A 92 0.35 0.01 9.78
CA ALA A 92 0.59 -0.38 8.40
C ALA A 92 0.77 -1.91 8.26
N MET A 93 1.46 -2.54 9.21
CA MET A 93 1.62 -4.00 9.25
C MET A 93 0.28 -4.72 9.48
N VAL A 94 -0.58 -4.19 10.35
CA VAL A 94 -1.90 -4.74 10.64
C VAL A 94 -2.78 -4.73 9.39
N LEU A 95 -2.84 -3.61 8.67
CA LEU A 95 -3.61 -3.53 7.42
C LEU A 95 -3.16 -4.57 6.40
N MET A 96 -1.83 -4.78 6.26
CA MET A 96 -1.27 -5.79 5.35
C MET A 96 -1.54 -7.23 5.77
N ALA A 97 -2.01 -7.47 7.00
CA ALA A 97 -2.37 -8.79 7.52
C ALA A 97 -3.88 -9.06 7.49
N GLN A 98 -4.71 -8.01 7.48
CA GLN A 98 -6.17 -8.11 7.55
C GLN A 98 -6.76 -8.58 6.20
N PRO A 99 -7.40 -9.77 6.15
CA PRO A 99 -7.95 -10.31 4.91
C PRO A 99 -9.19 -9.58 4.41
N PHE A 100 -9.84 -8.78 5.25
CA PHE A 100 -10.97 -7.91 4.90
C PHE A 100 -10.52 -6.50 4.46
N THR A 101 -9.21 -6.21 4.53
CA THR A 101 -8.62 -4.93 4.08
C THR A 101 -7.77 -5.14 2.84
N TYR A 102 -6.84 -6.11 2.88
CA TYR A 102 -6.02 -6.47 1.73
C TYR A 102 -6.64 -7.63 0.96
N ARG A 103 -6.77 -7.47 -0.36
CA ARG A 103 -7.28 -8.55 -1.24
C ARG A 103 -6.33 -9.75 -1.30
N TYR A 104 -5.02 -9.48 -1.27
CA TYR A 104 -3.94 -10.44 -1.18
C TYR A 104 -2.99 -10.02 -0.04
N PRO A 105 -3.30 -10.38 1.22
CA PRO A 105 -2.50 -9.97 2.37
C PRO A 105 -1.02 -10.40 2.22
N LEU A 106 -0.11 -9.49 2.58
CA LEU A 106 1.34 -9.71 2.52
C LEU A 106 1.87 -10.34 3.82
N VAL A 107 1.16 -10.09 4.93
CA VAL A 107 1.51 -10.58 6.26
C VAL A 107 0.51 -11.65 6.69
N ASP A 108 1.03 -12.70 7.32
CA ASP A 108 0.25 -13.72 8.01
C ASP A 108 0.39 -13.46 9.51
N GLY A 109 -0.73 -13.32 10.20
CA GLY A 109 -0.79 -12.92 11.59
C GLY A 109 -1.41 -13.99 12.49
N GLN A 110 -0.81 -14.21 13.66
CA GLN A 110 -1.39 -14.99 14.76
C GLN A 110 -1.73 -14.06 15.93
N GLY A 111 -2.88 -14.28 16.57
CA GLY A 111 -3.45 -13.42 17.61
C GLY A 111 -4.63 -12.59 17.11
N ASN A 112 -5.04 -11.56 17.86
CA ASN A 112 -6.08 -10.64 17.43
C ASN A 112 -5.51 -9.55 16.52
N TRP A 113 -5.87 -9.59 15.23
CA TRP A 113 -5.48 -8.61 14.20
C TRP A 113 -6.65 -7.71 13.78
N GLY A 114 -7.68 -7.58 14.61
CA GLY A 114 -8.91 -6.83 14.31
C GLY A 114 -9.95 -7.71 13.63
N SER A 115 -11.15 -7.15 13.48
CA SER A 115 -12.27 -7.79 12.77
C SER A 115 -12.81 -6.84 11.70
N GLN A 116 -13.72 -7.34 10.85
CA GLN A 116 -14.41 -6.49 9.90
C GLN A 116 -15.26 -5.41 10.61
N ASP A 117 -15.94 -5.75 11.71
CA ASP A 117 -16.78 -4.83 12.47
C ASP A 117 -15.99 -3.69 13.14
N ASP A 118 -14.78 -3.99 13.60
CA ASP A 118 -13.86 -3.00 14.14
C ASP A 118 -12.41 -3.30 13.71
N PRO A 119 -12.02 -2.80 12.51
CA PRO A 119 -10.68 -3.01 11.97
C PRO A 119 -9.57 -2.44 12.84
N LYS A 120 -9.88 -1.49 13.74
CA LYS A 120 -8.91 -0.85 14.65
C LYS A 120 -8.80 -1.57 15.99
N SER A 121 -9.69 -2.52 16.30
CA SER A 121 -9.66 -3.33 17.51
C SER A 121 -8.70 -4.53 17.40
N PHE A 122 -7.44 -4.26 17.13
CA PHE A 122 -6.37 -5.25 17.09
C PHE A 122 -5.53 -5.23 18.37
N ALA A 123 -4.93 -6.37 18.73
CA ALA A 123 -4.05 -6.43 19.89
C ALA A 123 -2.72 -5.71 19.63
N ALA A 124 -2.12 -5.18 20.70
CA ALA A 124 -0.80 -4.54 20.62
C ALA A 124 0.28 -5.49 20.09
N MET A 125 1.32 -4.94 19.43
CA MET A 125 2.41 -5.69 18.78
C MET A 125 3.20 -6.64 19.69
N ARG A 126 3.11 -6.49 21.01
CA ARG A 126 3.71 -7.40 22.00
C ARG A 126 2.94 -8.72 22.15
N TYR A 127 1.69 -8.77 21.71
CA TYR A 127 0.83 -9.95 21.79
C TYR A 127 0.72 -10.68 20.47
N THR A 128 0.63 -9.95 19.36
CA THR A 128 0.53 -10.53 18.01
C THR A 128 1.87 -11.09 17.53
N GLU A 129 1.78 -12.08 16.66
CA GLU A 129 2.92 -12.67 15.99
C GLU A 129 2.69 -12.69 14.49
N SER A 130 3.77 -12.58 13.71
CA SER A 130 3.69 -12.41 12.27
C SER A 130 4.78 -13.17 11.53
N ARG A 131 4.47 -13.48 10.26
CA ARG A 131 5.38 -13.91 9.20
C ARG A 131 4.86 -13.42 7.85
N LEU A 132 5.61 -13.58 6.78
CA LEU A 132 5.14 -13.25 5.43
C LEU A 132 4.16 -14.32 4.92
N ARG A 133 3.16 -13.93 4.13
CA ARG A 133 2.34 -14.88 3.35
C ARG A 133 3.10 -15.36 2.12
N GLY A 134 2.68 -16.51 1.58
CA GLY A 134 3.23 -17.03 0.32
C GLY A 134 3.13 -16.02 -0.84
N TYR A 135 2.08 -15.19 -0.86
CA TYR A 135 1.92 -14.13 -1.86
C TYR A 135 3.06 -13.09 -1.83
N ALA A 136 3.68 -12.82 -0.69
CA ALA A 136 4.79 -11.85 -0.60
C ALA A 136 6.02 -12.28 -1.43
N ASP A 137 6.14 -13.57 -1.78
CA ASP A 137 7.18 -14.07 -2.69
C ASP A 137 7.07 -13.47 -4.10
N VAL A 138 5.89 -12.97 -4.50
CA VAL A 138 5.71 -12.20 -5.74
C VAL A 138 6.59 -10.95 -5.77
N LEU A 139 6.88 -10.37 -4.59
CA LEU A 139 7.70 -9.16 -4.44
C LEU A 139 9.16 -9.45 -4.08
N LEU A 140 9.43 -10.57 -3.40
CA LEU A 140 10.73 -10.83 -2.77
C LEU A 140 11.57 -11.91 -3.47
N GLY A 141 10.95 -12.80 -4.26
CA GLY A 141 11.62 -13.99 -4.79
C GLY A 141 12.86 -13.71 -5.64
N GLU A 142 12.92 -12.51 -6.24
CA GLU A 142 14.00 -12.08 -7.14
C GLU A 142 14.91 -10.99 -6.54
N LEU A 143 14.64 -10.52 -5.31
CA LEU A 143 15.33 -9.37 -4.71
C LEU A 143 16.85 -9.52 -4.64
N GLY A 144 17.33 -10.73 -4.30
CA GLY A 144 18.76 -11.03 -4.19
C GLY A 144 19.48 -11.28 -5.52
N GLN A 145 18.82 -11.05 -6.66
CA GLN A 145 19.34 -11.41 -8.00
C GLN A 145 19.82 -10.19 -8.80
N GLY A 146 20.00 -9.03 -8.16
CA GLY A 146 20.46 -7.80 -8.82
C GLY A 146 19.37 -7.14 -9.70
N THR A 147 18.11 -7.27 -9.32
CA THR A 147 16.94 -6.81 -10.11
C THR A 147 16.44 -5.42 -9.73
N VAL A 148 16.99 -4.81 -8.68
CA VAL A 148 16.58 -3.49 -8.19
C VAL A 148 17.79 -2.69 -7.74
N ASP A 149 17.64 -1.37 -7.77
CA ASP A 149 18.60 -0.44 -7.18
C ASP A 149 18.48 -0.41 -5.66
N TRP A 150 19.62 -0.15 -5.02
CA TRP A 150 19.78 -0.08 -3.58
C TRP A 150 20.24 1.32 -3.21
N LYS A 151 19.81 1.79 -2.03
CA LYS A 151 20.26 3.06 -1.47
C LYS A 151 20.65 2.90 -0.01
N PRO A 152 21.51 3.77 0.52
CA PRO A 152 21.76 3.83 1.95
C PRO A 152 20.46 4.11 2.72
N ASN A 153 20.33 3.49 3.90
CA ASN A 153 19.28 3.80 4.86
C ASN A 153 19.49 5.20 5.48
N PHE A 154 18.62 5.59 6.41
CA PHE A 154 18.58 6.97 6.94
C PHE A 154 19.85 7.43 7.68
N ASP A 155 20.64 6.50 8.23
CA ASP A 155 21.91 6.79 8.91
C ASP A 155 23.15 6.33 8.12
N GLY A 156 22.96 5.75 6.93
CA GLY A 156 24.01 5.27 6.04
C GLY A 156 24.74 4.00 6.50
N THR A 157 24.26 3.31 7.54
CA THR A 157 24.90 2.10 8.07
C THR A 157 24.50 0.81 7.35
N LEU A 158 23.36 0.83 6.65
CA LEU A 158 22.79 -0.29 5.91
C LEU A 158 22.29 0.15 4.55
N GLU A 159 22.00 -0.81 3.68
CA GLU A 159 21.29 -0.56 2.41
C GLU A 159 19.84 -1.04 2.50
N GLU A 160 18.96 -0.32 1.79
CA GLU A 160 17.57 -0.71 1.56
C GLU A 160 17.22 -0.66 0.07
N PRO A 161 16.33 -1.54 -0.42
CA PRO A 161 15.94 -1.53 -1.81
C PRO A 161 15.01 -0.33 -2.10
N GLU A 162 15.23 0.35 -3.23
CA GLU A 162 14.38 1.47 -3.63
C GLU A 162 12.95 1.03 -3.94
N ILE A 163 12.82 -0.14 -4.60
CA ILE A 163 11.58 -0.85 -4.93
C ILE A 163 11.77 -2.36 -4.72
N LEU A 164 10.67 -3.13 -4.68
CA LEU A 164 10.75 -4.59 -4.74
C LEU A 164 10.51 -5.10 -6.19
N PRO A 165 11.19 -6.18 -6.63
CA PRO A 165 10.99 -6.75 -7.96
C PRO A 165 9.65 -7.50 -8.05
N ALA A 166 8.58 -6.76 -8.28
CA ALA A 166 7.23 -7.32 -8.33
C ALA A 166 7.01 -8.11 -9.63
N ARG A 167 6.81 -9.43 -9.50
CA ARG A 167 6.46 -10.32 -10.63
C ARG A 167 5.03 -10.15 -11.15
N LEU A 168 4.17 -9.51 -10.35
CA LEU A 168 2.80 -9.14 -10.71
C LEU A 168 2.54 -7.69 -10.26
N PRO A 169 1.65 -6.94 -10.95
CA PRO A 169 1.40 -5.53 -10.67
C PRO A 169 0.59 -5.33 -9.38
N ASN A 170 1.26 -5.48 -8.24
CA ASN A 170 0.65 -5.46 -6.90
C ASN A 170 -0.11 -4.15 -6.60
N VAL A 171 0.28 -3.04 -7.25
CA VAL A 171 -0.44 -1.75 -7.20
C VAL A 171 -1.91 -1.86 -7.59
N LEU A 172 -2.25 -2.72 -8.55
CA LEU A 172 -3.65 -2.98 -8.94
C LEU A 172 -4.27 -4.10 -8.11
N LEU A 173 -3.47 -5.11 -7.73
CA LEU A 173 -3.97 -6.29 -7.03
C LEU A 173 -4.47 -5.97 -5.63
N ASN A 174 -3.67 -5.22 -4.85
CA ASN A 174 -4.03 -4.81 -3.50
C ASN A 174 -4.56 -3.37 -3.43
N GLY A 175 -4.33 -2.57 -4.48
CA GLY A 175 -4.72 -1.17 -4.47
C GLY A 175 -3.87 -0.34 -3.52
N GLY A 176 -4.36 0.86 -3.21
CA GLY A 176 -3.68 1.78 -2.31
C GLY A 176 -4.43 3.09 -2.16
N SER A 177 -4.70 3.47 -0.92
CA SER A 177 -5.31 4.76 -0.56
C SER A 177 -4.31 5.63 0.19
N GLY A 178 -4.29 6.93 -0.06
CA GLY A 178 -3.38 7.86 0.61
C GLY A 178 -3.73 9.32 0.35
N ILE A 179 -3.59 10.12 1.39
CA ILE A 179 -3.82 11.57 1.34
C ILE A 179 -2.47 12.26 1.56
N ALA A 180 -2.06 13.10 0.62
CA ALA A 180 -0.85 13.88 0.66
C ALA A 180 -1.16 15.37 0.83
N VAL A 181 -0.14 16.23 0.71
CA VAL A 181 -0.34 17.68 0.64
C VAL A 181 -0.77 18.06 -0.77
N GLY A 182 -2.03 18.50 -0.93
CA GLY A 182 -2.58 18.99 -2.20
C GLY A 182 -3.01 17.91 -3.20
N MET A 183 -2.87 16.62 -2.86
CA MET A 183 -3.28 15.50 -3.71
C MET A 183 -3.63 14.26 -2.89
N ALA A 184 -4.33 13.31 -3.51
CA ALA A 184 -4.65 12.02 -2.92
C ALA A 184 -4.64 10.93 -3.99
N THR A 185 -4.54 9.69 -3.55
CA THR A 185 -4.68 8.49 -4.38
C THR A 185 -5.69 7.56 -3.75
N ASP A 186 -6.48 6.91 -4.57
CA ASP A 186 -7.38 5.83 -4.15
C ASP A 186 -7.50 4.82 -5.28
N ILE A 187 -6.79 3.70 -5.14
CA ILE A 187 -6.71 2.63 -6.13
C ILE A 187 -7.41 1.42 -5.53
N PRO A 188 -8.52 0.93 -6.12
CA PRO A 188 -9.21 -0.24 -5.60
C PRO A 188 -8.47 -1.54 -5.98
N PRO A 189 -8.62 -2.62 -5.20
CA PRO A 189 -8.03 -3.92 -5.51
C PRO A 189 -8.69 -4.60 -6.72
N HIS A 190 -7.95 -5.48 -7.39
CA HIS A 190 -8.39 -6.19 -8.60
C HIS A 190 -8.03 -7.67 -8.53
N ASN A 191 -8.73 -8.47 -9.34
CA ASN A 191 -8.49 -9.91 -9.40
C ASN A 191 -7.13 -10.23 -10.06
N LEU A 192 -6.33 -11.08 -9.42
CA LEU A 192 -5.00 -11.47 -9.88
C LEU A 192 -5.03 -12.12 -11.26
N ASN A 193 -5.96 -13.05 -11.48
CA ASN A 193 -6.03 -13.78 -12.74
C ASN A 193 -6.50 -12.87 -13.89
N GLU A 194 -7.41 -11.93 -13.60
CA GLU A 194 -7.87 -10.95 -14.60
C GLU A 194 -6.75 -9.99 -15.00
N VAL A 195 -6.03 -9.45 -14.01
CA VAL A 195 -4.90 -8.53 -14.24
C VAL A 195 -3.74 -9.25 -14.95
N ALA A 196 -3.38 -10.46 -14.54
CA ALA A 196 -2.32 -11.23 -15.20
C ALA A 196 -2.65 -11.51 -16.69
N LYS A 197 -3.90 -11.91 -16.99
CA LYS A 197 -4.35 -12.11 -18.37
C LYS A 197 -4.31 -10.83 -19.19
N ALA A 198 -4.70 -9.69 -18.59
CA ALA A 198 -4.59 -8.39 -19.24
C ALA A 198 -3.14 -8.00 -19.55
N CYS A 199 -2.20 -8.25 -18.64
CA CYS A 199 -0.77 -8.01 -18.88
C CYS A 199 -0.24 -8.88 -20.03
N ILE A 200 -0.56 -10.17 -20.05
CA ILE A 200 -0.18 -11.06 -21.16
C ILE A 200 -0.76 -10.55 -22.49
N HIS A 201 -2.03 -10.12 -22.49
CA HIS A 201 -2.66 -9.55 -23.67
C HIS A 201 -1.95 -8.28 -24.17
N LEU A 202 -1.53 -7.39 -23.26
CA LEU A 202 -0.78 -6.19 -23.60
C LEU A 202 0.60 -6.49 -24.18
N LEU A 203 1.27 -7.54 -23.71
CA LEU A 203 2.53 -7.99 -24.27
C LEU A 203 2.35 -8.50 -25.71
N GLU A 204 1.30 -9.27 -25.97
CA GLU A 204 0.97 -9.78 -27.31
C GLU A 204 0.45 -8.68 -28.25
N LYS A 205 -0.31 -7.72 -27.71
CA LYS A 205 -0.93 -6.63 -28.45
C LYS A 205 -0.66 -5.28 -27.76
N PRO A 206 0.53 -4.68 -27.96
CA PRO A 206 0.90 -3.43 -27.30
C PRO A 206 0.03 -2.21 -27.63
N LYS A 207 -0.78 -2.32 -28.70
CA LYS A 207 -1.74 -1.27 -29.11
C LYS A 207 -3.18 -1.52 -28.62
N ALA A 208 -3.38 -2.51 -27.74
CA ALA A 208 -4.69 -2.81 -27.15
C ALA A 208 -5.24 -1.57 -26.43
N THR A 209 -6.52 -1.29 -26.65
CA THR A 209 -7.20 -0.15 -26.03
C THR A 209 -7.64 -0.49 -24.61
N VAL A 210 -7.96 0.52 -23.79
CA VAL A 210 -8.56 0.29 -22.46
C VAL A 210 -9.83 -0.59 -22.56
N ALA A 211 -10.63 -0.42 -23.62
CA ALA A 211 -11.80 -1.25 -23.85
C ALA A 211 -11.45 -2.72 -24.15
N ASP A 212 -10.31 -2.99 -24.78
CA ASP A 212 -9.80 -4.35 -24.95
C ASP A 212 -9.33 -4.95 -23.62
N ILE A 213 -8.67 -4.15 -22.78
CA ILE A 213 -8.23 -4.57 -21.45
C ILE A 213 -9.42 -4.89 -20.53
N CYS A 214 -10.50 -4.11 -20.62
CA CYS A 214 -11.72 -4.32 -19.83
C CYS A 214 -12.49 -5.60 -20.23
N LYS A 215 -12.10 -6.29 -21.32
CA LYS A 215 -12.59 -7.65 -21.62
C LYS A 215 -12.00 -8.68 -20.65
N PHE A 216 -10.84 -8.38 -20.07
CA PHE A 216 -10.15 -9.23 -19.10
C PHE A 216 -10.41 -8.76 -17.67
N ILE A 217 -10.21 -7.47 -17.39
CA ILE A 217 -10.46 -6.85 -16.08
C ILE A 217 -11.90 -6.34 -16.05
N LYS A 218 -12.78 -7.05 -15.34
CA LYS A 218 -14.21 -6.74 -15.31
C LYS A 218 -14.55 -5.53 -14.44
N GLY A 219 -13.68 -5.24 -13.48
CA GLY A 219 -13.85 -4.22 -12.45
C GLY A 219 -12.96 -4.53 -11.26
N PRO A 220 -13.05 -3.72 -10.20
CA PRO A 220 -12.45 -4.03 -8.91
C PRO A 220 -12.98 -5.33 -8.30
N ASP A 221 -12.12 -6.00 -7.53
CA ASP A 221 -12.39 -7.24 -6.79
C ASP A 221 -12.02 -6.98 -5.33
N PHE A 222 -13.01 -6.52 -4.55
CA PHE A 222 -12.84 -6.22 -3.13
C PHE A 222 -12.79 -7.50 -2.28
N PRO A 223 -12.16 -7.48 -1.09
CA PRO A 223 -12.17 -8.61 -0.16
C PRO A 223 -13.53 -8.78 0.56
N THR A 224 -14.61 -8.88 -0.21
CA THR A 224 -15.98 -9.12 0.26
C THR A 224 -16.78 -9.80 -0.86
N GLU A 225 -17.83 -10.51 -0.48
CA GLU A 225 -18.80 -11.10 -1.42
C GLU A 225 -19.90 -10.11 -1.85
N ALA A 226 -19.87 -8.87 -1.35
CA ALA A 226 -20.79 -7.82 -1.73
C ALA A 226 -20.72 -7.47 -3.23
N GLU A 227 -21.84 -7.03 -3.80
CA GLU A 227 -21.98 -6.84 -5.24
C GLU A 227 -21.50 -5.45 -5.69
N LEU A 228 -20.60 -5.41 -6.67
CA LEU A 228 -20.27 -4.17 -7.39
C LEU A 228 -21.40 -3.85 -8.38
N ILE A 229 -22.26 -2.89 -8.03
CA ILE A 229 -23.44 -2.51 -8.82
C ILE A 229 -23.18 -1.40 -9.86
N THR A 230 -21.92 -1.00 -10.02
CA THR A 230 -21.55 0.09 -10.95
C THR A 230 -21.66 -0.42 -12.39
N PRO A 231 -22.37 0.27 -13.31
CA PRO A 231 -22.48 -0.16 -14.69
C PRO A 231 -21.11 -0.28 -15.36
N LYS A 232 -20.93 -1.30 -16.20
CA LYS A 232 -19.65 -1.53 -16.92
C LYS A 232 -19.19 -0.33 -17.75
N THR A 233 -20.14 0.45 -18.29
CA THR A 233 -19.84 1.69 -19.03
C THR A 233 -19.20 2.75 -18.15
N GLU A 234 -19.66 2.90 -16.90
CA GLU A 234 -19.06 3.82 -15.93
C GLU A 234 -17.68 3.32 -15.48
N ILE A 235 -17.53 2.02 -15.23
CA ILE A 235 -16.23 1.41 -14.91
C ILE A 235 -15.21 1.66 -16.03
N LEU A 236 -15.62 1.52 -17.30
CA LEU A 236 -14.77 1.80 -18.46
C LEU A 236 -14.32 3.27 -18.49
N GLU A 237 -15.21 4.22 -18.21
CA GLU A 237 -14.85 5.64 -18.16
C GLU A 237 -13.93 5.95 -16.98
N ILE A 238 -14.12 5.30 -15.82
CA ILE A 238 -13.19 5.38 -14.69
C ILE A 238 -11.79 4.93 -15.10
N TYR A 239 -11.66 3.79 -15.79
CA TYR A 239 -10.35 3.29 -16.23
C TYR A 239 -9.70 4.14 -17.33
N LYS A 240 -10.48 4.82 -18.18
CA LYS A 240 -9.94 5.76 -19.17
C LYS A 240 -9.42 7.05 -18.55
N THR A 241 -10.12 7.57 -17.53
CA THR A 241 -9.84 8.89 -16.95
C THR A 241 -9.01 8.82 -15.67
N GLY A 242 -8.94 7.65 -15.05
CA GLY A 242 -8.31 7.42 -13.74
C GLY A 242 -9.12 7.95 -12.56
N ARG A 243 -10.36 8.41 -12.74
CA ARG A 243 -11.18 9.04 -11.69
C ARG A 243 -12.65 8.68 -11.82
N GLY A 244 -13.33 8.54 -10.68
CA GLY A 244 -14.78 8.42 -10.60
C GLY A 244 -15.19 7.74 -9.30
N SER A 245 -16.36 7.13 -9.29
CA SER A 245 -16.93 6.53 -8.08
C SER A 245 -17.52 5.16 -8.37
N LEU A 246 -17.28 4.23 -7.45
CA LEU A 246 -17.76 2.87 -7.49
C LEU A 246 -18.80 2.68 -6.39
N LYS A 247 -19.88 1.97 -6.70
CA LYS A 247 -20.96 1.64 -5.77
C LYS A 247 -20.96 0.14 -5.52
N VAL A 248 -20.88 -0.24 -4.25
CA VAL A 248 -20.95 -1.63 -3.78
C VAL A 248 -22.18 -1.77 -2.89
N ARG A 249 -22.91 -2.87 -3.03
CA ARG A 249 -24.16 -3.15 -2.30
C ARG A 249 -24.03 -4.45 -1.52
N ALA A 250 -24.55 -4.45 -0.30
CA ALA A 250 -24.67 -5.67 0.49
C ALA A 250 -25.49 -6.74 -0.25
N THR A 251 -25.09 -7.99 -0.13
CA THR A 251 -25.88 -9.13 -0.63
C THR A 251 -26.78 -9.63 0.49
N TYR A 252 -27.97 -10.09 0.12
CA TYR A 252 -28.94 -10.62 1.07
C TYR A 252 -29.72 -11.78 0.48
N ALA A 253 -30.26 -12.62 1.35
CA ALA A 253 -31.25 -13.65 1.04
C ALA A 253 -32.52 -13.43 1.86
N THR A 254 -33.63 -14.02 1.44
CA THR A 254 -34.86 -14.04 2.22
C THR A 254 -35.05 -15.43 2.81
N GLU A 255 -35.03 -15.54 4.13
CA GLU A 255 -35.20 -16.79 4.88
C GLU A 255 -36.36 -16.64 5.85
N ASN A 256 -37.35 -17.53 5.78
CA ASN A 256 -38.54 -17.51 6.64
C ASN A 256 -39.30 -16.15 6.69
N GLY A 257 -39.22 -15.36 5.62
CA GLY A 257 -39.83 -14.02 5.55
C GLY A 257 -38.97 -12.89 6.12
N GLU A 258 -37.78 -13.19 6.63
CA GLU A 258 -36.79 -12.23 7.10
C GLU A 258 -35.72 -11.98 6.04
N VAL A 259 -35.15 -10.77 6.04
CA VAL A 259 -34.02 -10.40 5.18
C VAL A 259 -32.72 -10.68 5.93
N VAL A 260 -31.92 -11.61 5.43
CA VAL A 260 -30.62 -12.00 6.00
C VAL A 260 -29.52 -11.43 5.12
N ILE A 261 -28.76 -10.46 5.64
CA ILE A 261 -27.60 -9.89 4.96
C ILE A 261 -26.45 -10.89 5.04
N THR A 262 -25.90 -11.30 3.90
CA THR A 262 -24.84 -12.33 3.82
C THR A 262 -23.44 -11.75 3.66
N ALA A 263 -23.33 -10.56 3.06
CA ALA A 263 -22.05 -9.85 2.94
C ALA A 263 -22.24 -8.34 2.92
N LEU A 264 -21.37 -7.63 3.64
CA LEU A 264 -21.34 -6.16 3.68
C LEU A 264 -20.36 -5.60 2.64
N PRO A 265 -20.60 -4.38 2.13
CA PRO A 265 -19.65 -3.69 1.26
C PRO A 265 -18.26 -3.55 1.89
N TYR A 266 -17.25 -3.35 1.05
CA TYR A 266 -15.87 -3.15 1.51
C TYR A 266 -15.75 -1.95 2.45
N GLN A 267 -15.06 -2.15 3.59
CA GLN A 267 -14.88 -1.16 4.67
C GLN A 267 -16.18 -0.69 5.35
N VAL A 268 -17.25 -1.50 5.31
CA VAL A 268 -18.47 -1.36 6.11
C VAL A 268 -18.50 -2.39 7.23
#